data_AF-A0AA88SQB2-F1
#
_entry.id   AF-A0AA88SQB2-F1
#
_cell.length_a   1.000
_cell.length_b   1.000
_cell.length_c   1.000
_cell.angle_alpha   90.00
_cell.angle_beta   90.00
_cell.angle_gamma   90.00
#
_symmetry.space_group_name_H-M   'P 1'
#
loop_
_entity.id
_entity.type
_entity.pdbx_description
1 polymer ?
#
loop_
_entity_poly.entity_id
_entity_poly.type
_entity_poly.pdbx_seq_one_letter_code
_entity_poly.pdbx_strand_id
1 'polypeptide(L)'
;MLIPQLKESLQNLMKIASLNLAHNTAIDNGIKSSDASVQRFDKSLEEFYALCDQLELCLRLAYECLSQSIDSAKHSPNLVPTATKPDTVQTESMSYAQYLGMIKSQISCAKDIHNALLECSKKIAGKGQPQGIM
;
A
#
# COMPACT_ATOMS: atom_id res chain seq x y z
N MET A 1 10.75 -0.98 -14.83
CA MET A 1 11.26 0.22 -14.12
C MET A 1 10.38 1.39 -14.52
N LEU A 2 9.56 1.92 -13.60
CA LEU A 2 8.57 2.97 -13.92
C LEU A 2 9.20 4.35 -14.17
N ILE A 3 10.25 4.71 -13.43
CA ILE A 3 10.88 6.04 -13.50
C ILE A 3 11.40 6.37 -14.92
N PRO A 4 12.14 5.48 -15.61
CA PRO A 4 12.54 5.72 -17.00
C PRO A 4 11.35 5.88 -17.96
N GLN A 5 10.30 5.05 -17.80
CA GLN A 5 9.11 5.10 -18.65
C GLN A 5 8.33 6.41 -18.45
N LEU A 6 8.23 6.89 -17.20
CA LEU A 6 7.61 8.18 -16.89
C LEU A 6 8.37 9.34 -17.55
N LYS A 7 9.70 9.31 -17.50
CA LYS A 7 10.55 10.31 -18.16
C LYS A 7 10.33 10.29 -19.67
N GLU A 8 10.35 9.12 -20.29
CA GLU A 8 10.13 8.96 -21.74
C GLU A 8 8.72 9.42 -22.15
N SER A 9 7.70 9.05 -21.37
CA SER A 9 6.31 9.47 -21.60
C SER A 9 6.15 10.99 -21.50
N LEU A 10 6.75 11.64 -20.50
CA LEU A 10 6.75 13.09 -20.38
C LEU A 10 7.44 13.77 -21.57
N GLN A 11 8.60 13.24 -22.01
CA GLN A 11 9.29 13.76 -23.19
C GLN A 11 8.43 13.63 -24.44
N ASN A 12 7.75 12.49 -24.61
CA ASN A 12 6.85 12.25 -25.73
C ASN A 12 5.63 13.19 -25.69
N LEU A 13 5.03 13.39 -24.52
CA LEU A 13 3.92 14.32 -24.31
C LEU A 13 4.30 15.75 -24.72
N MET A 14 5.46 16.24 -24.27
CA MET A 14 5.94 17.58 -24.62
C MET A 14 6.24 17.72 -26.12
N LYS A 15 6.75 16.67 -26.75
CA LYS A 15 6.97 16.62 -28.20
C LYS A 15 5.66 16.67 -28.97
N ILE A 16 4.66 15.90 -28.57
CA ILE A 16 3.35 15.89 -29.23
C ILE A 16 2.64 17.23 -29.03
N ALA A 17 2.71 17.81 -27.82
CA ALA A 17 2.17 19.14 -27.54
C ALA A 17 2.77 20.22 -28.44
N SER A 18 4.10 20.24 -28.61
CA SER A 18 4.76 21.24 -29.45
C SER A 18 4.42 21.09 -30.93
N LEU A 19 4.30 19.85 -31.43
CA LEU A 19 3.86 19.56 -32.78
C LEU A 19 2.41 20.01 -33.02
N ASN A 20 1.50 19.74 -32.09
CA ASN A 20 0.11 20.19 -32.16
C ASN A 20 0.02 21.74 -32.14
N LEU A 21 0.79 22.41 -31.29
CA LEU A 21 0.82 23.87 -31.21
C LEU A 21 1.34 24.51 -32.50
N ALA A 22 2.44 23.99 -33.04
CA ALA A 22 3.02 24.48 -34.30
C ALA A 22 2.06 24.25 -35.48
N HIS A 23 1.38 23.10 -35.50
CA HIS A 23 0.36 22.79 -36.50
C HIS A 23 -0.82 23.75 -36.46
N ASN A 24 -1.40 23.98 -35.27
CA ASN A 24 -2.48 24.95 -35.08
C ASN A 24 -2.05 26.37 -35.49
N THR A 25 -0.83 26.77 -35.09
CA THR A 25 -0.27 28.09 -35.47
C THR A 25 -0.09 28.23 -36.99
N ALA A 26 0.28 27.17 -37.69
CA ALA A 26 0.41 27.19 -39.15
C ALA A 26 -0.96 27.35 -39.83
N ILE A 27 -1.99 26.67 -39.31
CA ILE A 27 -3.38 26.81 -39.78
C ILE A 27 -3.88 28.24 -39.57
N ASP A 28 -3.65 28.82 -38.38
CA ASP A 28 -4.06 30.18 -38.05
C ASP A 28 -3.39 31.23 -38.96
N ASN A 29 -2.17 30.95 -39.41
CA ASN A 29 -1.44 31.78 -40.38
C ASN A 29 -1.83 31.52 -41.86
N GLY A 30 -2.85 30.68 -42.11
CA GLY A 30 -3.33 30.38 -43.47
C GLY A 30 -2.38 29.49 -44.29
N ILE A 31 -1.40 28.84 -43.65
CA ILE A 31 -0.51 27.87 -44.31
C ILE A 31 -1.31 26.58 -44.50
N LYS A 32 -1.43 26.12 -45.76
CA LYS A 32 -2.09 24.84 -46.06
C LYS A 32 -1.34 23.70 -45.35
N SER A 33 -1.95 23.16 -44.31
CA SER A 33 -1.48 21.96 -43.63
C SER A 33 -1.53 20.77 -44.60
N SER A 34 -0.47 19.97 -44.62
CA SER A 34 -0.51 18.60 -45.16
C SER A 34 -1.55 17.78 -44.39
N ASP A 35 -2.24 16.85 -45.04
CA ASP A 35 -3.26 15.95 -44.48
C ASP A 35 -2.67 14.86 -43.55
N ALA A 36 -1.47 15.11 -43.02
CA ALA A 36 -0.81 14.22 -42.09
C ALA A 36 -1.56 14.27 -40.75
N SER A 37 -2.13 13.14 -40.34
CA SER A 37 -2.81 13.00 -39.06
C SER A 37 -1.86 13.38 -37.91
N VAL A 38 -2.11 14.52 -37.28
CA VAL A 38 -1.36 14.95 -36.10
C VAL A 38 -1.57 13.92 -35.00
N GLN A 39 -0.48 13.52 -34.31
CA GLN A 39 -0.60 12.62 -33.18
C GLN A 39 -1.48 13.24 -32.10
N ARG A 40 -2.45 12.47 -31.60
CA ARG A 40 -3.41 12.94 -30.61
C ARG A 40 -2.72 13.21 -29.28
N PHE A 41 -2.73 14.47 -28.86
CA PHE A 41 -2.23 14.89 -27.56
C PHE A 41 -2.94 14.17 -26.41
N ASP A 42 -4.26 13.98 -26.50
CA ASP A 42 -5.06 13.33 -25.45
C ASP A 42 -4.54 11.93 -25.13
N LYS A 43 -4.14 11.16 -26.15
CA LYS A 43 -3.62 9.80 -25.96
C LYS A 43 -2.30 9.81 -25.19
N SER A 44 -1.36 10.69 -25.58
CA SER A 44 -0.08 10.81 -24.87
C SER A 44 -0.24 11.33 -23.44
N LEU A 45 -1.25 12.16 -23.22
CA LEU A 45 -1.58 12.70 -21.90
C LEU A 45 -2.12 11.60 -20.99
N GLU A 46 -3.04 10.77 -21.52
CA GLU A 46 -3.59 9.61 -20.82
C GLU A 46 -2.49 8.59 -20.47
N GLU A 47 -1.58 8.28 -21.40
CA GLU A 47 -0.43 7.41 -21.16
C GLU A 47 0.50 7.95 -20.06
N PHE A 48 0.71 9.27 -19.99
CA PHE A 48 1.48 9.90 -18.92
C PHE A 48 0.77 9.78 -17.56
N TYR A 49 -0.53 10.07 -17.49
CA TYR A 49 -1.30 9.95 -16.26
C TYR A 49 -1.38 8.50 -15.74
N ALA A 50 -1.56 7.52 -16.62
CA ALA A 50 -1.56 6.11 -16.25
C ALA A 50 -0.25 5.69 -15.55
N LEU A 51 0.89 6.22 -16.01
CA LEU A 51 2.18 5.98 -15.37
C LEU A 51 2.31 6.67 -14.00
N CYS A 52 1.76 7.88 -13.85
CA CYS A 52 1.69 8.57 -12.56
C CYS A 52 0.85 7.78 -11.55
N ASP A 53 -0.33 7.31 -11.94
CA ASP A 53 -1.23 6.52 -11.09
C ASP A 53 -0.55 5.23 -10.63
N GLN A 54 0.12 4.54 -11.55
CA GLN A 54 0.85 3.32 -11.23
C GLN A 54 2.04 3.60 -10.27
N LEU A 55 2.73 4.73 -10.45
CA LEU A 55 3.82 5.12 -9.54
C LEU A 55 3.30 5.42 -8.14
N GLU A 56 2.20 6.15 -8.03
CA GLU A 56 1.53 6.45 -6.76
C GLU A 56 1.12 5.16 -6.02
N LEU A 57 0.49 4.22 -6.73
CA LEU A 57 0.12 2.93 -6.17
C LEU A 57 1.35 2.14 -5.66
N CYS A 58 2.40 2.06 -6.46
CA CYS A 58 3.64 1.37 -6.07
C CYS A 58 4.28 2.01 -4.83
N LEU A 59 4.28 3.35 -4.73
CA LEU A 59 4.82 4.06 -3.57
C LEU A 59 4.01 3.82 -2.30
N ARG A 60 2.67 3.81 -2.40
CA ARG A 60 1.80 3.45 -1.25
C ARG A 60 2.06 2.03 -0.78
N LEU A 61 2.10 1.07 -1.70
CA LEU A 61 2.38 -0.33 -1.36
C LEU A 61 3.78 -0.50 -0.74
N ALA A 62 4.79 0.17 -1.29
CA ALA A 62 6.14 0.13 -0.72
C ALA A 62 6.17 0.70 0.70
N TYR A 63 5.44 1.78 0.96
CA TYR A 63 5.31 2.36 2.29
C TYR A 63 4.62 1.41 3.28
N GLU A 64 3.51 0.78 2.88
CA GLU A 64 2.80 -0.20 3.69
C GLU A 64 3.67 -1.42 4.01
N CYS A 65 4.38 -1.95 3.01
CA CYS A 65 5.34 -3.04 3.20
C CYS A 65 6.48 -2.65 4.16
N LEU A 66 6.98 -1.42 4.07
CA LEU A 66 8.00 -0.91 4.99
C LEU A 66 7.45 -0.80 6.42
N SER A 67 6.27 -0.22 6.59
CA SER A 67 5.60 -0.14 7.89
C SER A 67 5.41 -1.53 8.49
N GLN A 68 4.89 -2.47 7.70
CA GLN A 68 4.69 -3.85 8.13
C GLN A 68 6.02 -4.52 8.50
N SER A 69 7.10 -4.27 7.76
CA SER A 69 8.44 -4.79 8.07
C SER A 69 8.96 -4.23 9.39
N ILE A 70 8.74 -2.94 9.68
CA ILE A 70 9.13 -2.30 10.94
C ILE A 70 8.34 -2.90 12.11
N ASP A 71 7.02 -3.02 11.97
CA ASP A 71 6.16 -3.59 12.99
C ASP A 71 6.48 -5.07 13.23
N SER A 72 6.75 -5.82 12.16
CA SER A 72 7.20 -7.20 12.23
C SER A 72 8.54 -7.31 12.97
N ALA A 73 9.52 -6.45 12.68
CA ALA A 73 10.81 -6.47 13.37
C ALA A 73 10.70 -6.17 14.88
N LYS A 74 9.74 -5.32 15.28
CA LYS A 74 9.47 -5.01 16.70
C LYS A 74 8.83 -6.19 17.44
N HIS A 75 7.91 -6.89 16.79
CA HIS A 75 7.08 -7.91 17.43
C HIS A 75 7.51 -9.36 17.16
N SER A 76 8.44 -9.58 16.23
CA SER A 76 9.04 -10.88 15.95
C SER A 76 10.28 -11.10 16.82
N PRO A 77 10.50 -12.31 17.37
CA PRO A 77 11.70 -12.60 18.12
C PRO A 77 12.92 -12.60 17.19
N ASN A 78 14.00 -11.92 17.58
CA ASN A 78 15.27 -12.06 16.88
C ASN A 78 15.70 -13.52 16.83
N LEU A 79 16.07 -13.99 15.64
CA LEU A 79 16.78 -15.26 15.49
C LEU A 79 18.06 -15.17 16.33
N VAL A 80 18.28 -16.15 17.21
CA VAL A 80 19.49 -16.25 18.01
C VAL A 80 20.68 -16.26 17.05
N PRO A 81 21.64 -15.31 17.16
CA PRO A 81 22.78 -15.30 16.27
C PRO A 81 23.59 -16.59 16.46
N THR A 82 23.54 -17.49 15.49
CA THR A 82 24.57 -18.53 15.36
C THR A 82 25.85 -17.81 14.99
N ALA A 83 26.75 -17.68 15.97
CA ALA A 83 27.96 -16.88 15.95
C ALA A 83 28.66 -16.83 14.58
N THR A 84 28.82 -15.62 14.01
CA THR A 84 30.10 -15.01 13.56
C THR A 84 29.84 -13.82 12.65
N LYS A 85 29.57 -12.66 13.25
CA LYS A 85 30.18 -11.35 12.92
C LYS A 85 29.40 -10.23 13.64
N PRO A 86 30.07 -9.35 14.39
CA PRO A 86 29.48 -8.09 14.77
C PRO A 86 29.60 -7.18 13.55
N ASP A 87 28.50 -6.72 12.98
CA ASP A 87 28.42 -5.29 12.68
C ASP A 87 27.04 -4.81 12.24
N THR A 88 26.68 -3.71 12.89
CA THR A 88 25.74 -2.64 12.51
C THR A 88 24.23 -2.90 12.59
N VAL A 89 23.63 -2.10 13.48
CA VAL A 89 22.23 -1.73 13.68
C VAL A 89 21.36 -2.72 14.47
N GLN A 90 21.51 -2.67 15.81
CA GLN A 90 20.50 -3.15 16.75
C GLN A 90 19.28 -2.21 16.71
N THR A 91 18.34 -2.47 15.80
CA THR A 91 17.04 -1.79 15.81
C THR A 91 16.09 -2.56 16.73
N GLU A 92 15.69 -1.93 17.84
CA GLU A 92 14.47 -2.12 18.67
C GLU A 92 13.73 -3.48 18.59
N SER A 93 14.44 -4.59 18.75
CA SER A 93 13.85 -5.93 18.63
C SER A 93 13.68 -6.54 20.02
N MET A 94 12.51 -7.13 20.27
CA MET A 94 12.23 -7.75 21.57
C MET A 94 13.12 -8.96 21.81
N SER A 95 13.62 -9.10 23.05
CA SER A 95 14.27 -10.33 23.48
C SER A 95 13.29 -11.50 23.46
N TYR A 96 13.80 -12.72 23.32
CA TYR A 96 12.97 -13.93 23.34
C TYR A 96 12.12 -14.06 24.62
N ALA A 97 12.65 -13.63 25.76
CA ALA A 97 11.91 -13.62 27.03
C ALA A 97 10.74 -12.61 27.01
N GLN A 98 10.96 -11.41 26.48
CA GLN A 98 9.90 -10.41 26.30
C GLN A 98 8.83 -10.89 25.31
N TYR A 99 9.25 -11.53 24.21
CA TYR A 99 8.34 -12.16 23.25
C TYR A 99 7.47 -13.24 23.92
N LEU A 100 8.06 -14.14 24.71
CA LEU A 100 7.30 -15.14 25.47
C LEU A 100 6.30 -14.51 26.44
N GLY A 101 6.68 -13.42 27.12
CA GLY A 101 5.79 -12.65 27.99
C GLY A 101 4.60 -12.07 27.21
N MET A 102 4.87 -11.45 26.06
CA MET A 102 3.85 -10.90 25.15
C MET A 102 2.88 -11.98 24.67
N ILE A 103 3.38 -13.12 24.18
CA ILE A 103 2.54 -14.23 23.70
C ILE A 103 1.65 -14.78 24.82
N LYS A 104 2.17 -14.93 26.03
CA LYS A 104 1.36 -15.36 27.19
C LYS A 104 0.25 -14.35 27.51
N SER A 105 0.54 -13.06 27.47
CA SER A 105 -0.45 -12.00 27.67
C SER A 105 -1.53 -12.01 26.58
N GLN A 106 -1.14 -12.19 25.31
CA GLN A 106 -2.09 -12.30 24.19
C GLN A 106 -3.01 -13.51 24.34
N ILE A 107 -2.46 -14.67 24.73
CA ILE A 107 -3.25 -15.88 25.01
C ILE A 107 -4.24 -15.64 26.15
N SER A 108 -3.82 -14.96 27.22
CA SER A 108 -4.71 -14.63 28.35
C SER A 108 -5.85 -13.73 27.90
N CYS A 109 -5.55 -12.64 27.20
CA CYS A 109 -6.55 -11.70 26.68
C CYS A 109 -7.57 -12.41 25.77
N ALA A 110 -7.11 -13.28 24.87
CA ALA A 110 -7.99 -14.06 24.00
C ALA A 110 -8.92 -15.00 24.79
N LYS A 111 -8.43 -15.62 25.87
CA LYS A 111 -9.25 -16.43 26.78
C LYS A 111 -10.27 -15.58 27.52
N ASP A 112 -9.89 -14.40 28.00
CA ASP A 112 -10.80 -13.50 28.72
C ASP A 112 -11.95 -13.03 27.81
N ILE A 113 -11.63 -12.67 26.56
CA ILE A 113 -12.63 -12.34 25.53
C ILE A 113 -13.54 -13.54 25.27
N HIS A 114 -12.97 -14.74 25.08
CA HIS A 114 -13.76 -15.95 24.84
C HIS A 114 -14.72 -16.25 25.99
N ASN A 115 -14.24 -16.16 27.24
CA ASN A 115 -15.05 -16.39 28.42
C ASN A 115 -16.19 -15.36 28.54
N ALA A 116 -15.89 -14.09 28.31
CA ALA A 116 -16.91 -13.03 28.31
C ALA A 116 -17.99 -13.28 27.25
N LEU A 117 -17.60 -13.64 26.02
CA LEU A 117 -18.54 -13.98 24.95
C LEU A 117 -19.37 -15.22 25.30
N LEU A 118 -18.75 -16.24 25.88
CA LEU A 118 -19.42 -17.48 26.30
C LEU A 118 -20.45 -17.22 27.41
N GLU A 119 -20.11 -16.39 28.40
CA GLU A 119 -21.05 -15.97 29.44
C GLU A 119 -22.23 -15.17 28.89
N CYS A 120 -21.97 -14.22 27.99
CA CYS A 120 -23.02 -13.46 27.31
C CYS A 120 -23.96 -14.40 26.54
N SER A 121 -23.41 -15.35 25.79
CA SER A 121 -24.19 -16.36 25.05
C SER A 121 -25.09 -17.18 25.99
N LYS A 122 -24.55 -17.68 27.11
CA LYS A 122 -25.33 -18.42 28.12
C LYS A 122 -26.45 -17.57 28.74
N LYS A 123 -26.20 -16.30 29.03
CA LYS A 123 -27.22 -15.37 29.57
C LYS A 123 -28.35 -15.11 28.58
N ILE A 124 -28.05 -15.08 27.28
CA ILE A 124 -29.06 -14.93 26.22
C ILE A 124 -29.87 -16.23 26.09
N ALA A 125 -29.22 -17.38 26.00
CA ALA A 125 -29.88 -18.68 25.89
C ALA A 125 -30.73 -19.04 27.13
N GLY A 126 -30.30 -18.62 28.33
CA GLY A 126 -30.98 -18.91 29.60
C GLY A 126 -32.24 -18.09 29.86
N LYS A 127 -32.55 -17.03 29.07
CA LYS A 127 -33.75 -16.20 29.25
C LYS A 127 -35.02 -16.77 28.59
N GLY A 128 -35.01 -18.04 28.17
CA GLY A 128 -36.12 -18.69 27.46
C GLY A 128 -37.09 -19.54 28.28
N GLN A 129 -36.96 -19.65 29.61
CA GLN A 129 -37.95 -20.37 30.43
C GLN A 129 -38.96 -19.38 31.05
N PRO A 130 -40.24 -19.39 30.64
CA PRO A 130 -41.28 -18.72 31.39
C PRO A 130 -41.43 -19.47 32.72
N GLN A 131 -41.15 -18.78 33.84
CA GLN A 131 -41.59 -19.22 35.15
C GLN A 131 -43.13 -19.26 35.11
N GLY A 132 -43.67 -20.48 34.95
CA GLY A 132 -45.08 -20.76 35.08
C GLY A 132 -45.55 -20.31 36.46
N ILE A 133 -46.47 -19.35 36.45
CA ILE A 133 -47.16 -18.83 37.63
C ILE A 133 -48.02 -19.98 38.19
N MET A 134 -47.84 -20.23 39.49
CA MET A 134 -48.58 -21.20 40.29
C MET A 134 -50.04 -20.77 40.47
#